data_AF-A0A0G2QMW2-F1
#
_entry.id   AF-A0A0G2QMW2-F1
#
_cell.length_a   1.000
_cell.length_b   1.000
_cell.length_c   1.000
_cell.angle_alpha   90.00
_cell.angle_beta   90.00
_cell.angle_gamma   90.00
#
_symmetry.space_group_name_H-M   'P 1'
#
loop_
_entity.id
_entity.type
_entity.pdbx_description
1 polymer ?
#
loop_
_entity_poly.entity_id
_entity_poly.type
_entity_poly.pdbx_seq_one_letter_code
_entity_poly.pdbx_strand_id
1 'polypeptide(L)'
;CRSCCGGSFTSWSMLYSYFLLCYHGFKFKSFESVSSCSMLIKVAHPNKIAVGGHSYGAFMTANLLAHAPHLFCCGIARSGAYNRTLTPFGFQNEDRTLWEATNTYVEMSPFMSANKIKKPILLIHGEEDNNSGTLTMQSDRFFNALK
;
A
#
# COMPACT_ATOMS: atom_id res chain seq x y z
N CYS A 1 -2.46 -19.99 -15.03
CA CYS A 1 -3.23 -19.16 -14.09
C CYS A 1 -3.81 -17.94 -14.79
N ARG A 2 -4.96 -18.07 -15.47
CA ARG A 2 -5.65 -16.97 -16.18
C ARG A 2 -6.94 -16.51 -15.45
N SER A 3 -7.15 -16.92 -14.21
CA SER A 3 -8.48 -16.87 -13.59
C SER A 3 -8.66 -15.83 -12.48
N CYS A 4 -7.65 -14.99 -12.18
CA CYS A 4 -7.76 -13.95 -11.15
C CYS A 4 -7.95 -12.52 -11.71
N CYS A 5 -8.02 -12.35 -13.03
CA CYS A 5 -8.09 -11.03 -13.69
C CYS A 5 -9.54 -10.60 -14.03
N GLY A 6 -10.47 -10.74 -13.07
CA GLY A 6 -11.90 -10.46 -13.27
C GLY A 6 -12.40 -9.12 -12.71
N GLY A 7 -11.51 -8.24 -12.26
CA GLY A 7 -11.85 -6.87 -11.84
C GLY A 7 -11.09 -5.86 -12.68
N SER A 8 -11.75 -4.80 -13.13
CA SER A 8 -11.17 -3.73 -13.96
C SER A 8 -9.93 -3.10 -13.31
N PHE A 9 -8.75 -3.53 -13.73
CA PHE A 9 -7.42 -3.10 -13.24
C PHE A 9 -6.92 -1.77 -13.87
N THR A 10 -7.81 -0.94 -14.42
CA THR A 10 -7.43 0.17 -15.32
C THR A 10 -7.06 1.50 -14.65
N SER A 11 -7.11 1.62 -13.32
CA SER A 11 -6.92 2.91 -12.62
C SER A 11 -5.59 3.08 -11.87
N TRP A 12 -4.69 2.10 -11.86
CA TRP A 12 -3.52 2.09 -10.94
C TRP A 12 -2.19 2.56 -11.55
N SER A 13 -2.19 3.26 -12.69
CA SER A 13 -0.96 3.80 -13.30
C SER A 13 -0.70 5.24 -12.80
N MET A 14 -0.05 5.36 -11.65
CA MET A 14 0.52 6.63 -11.19
C MET A 14 1.99 6.40 -10.79
N LEU A 15 2.91 7.12 -11.45
CA LEU A 15 4.36 6.99 -11.33
C LEU A 15 4.84 7.49 -9.96
N TYR A 16 4.99 6.58 -8.99
CA TYR A 16 5.71 6.84 -7.75
C TYR A 16 6.57 5.63 -7.37
N SER A 17 7.82 5.88 -6.97
CA SER A 17 8.80 4.83 -6.69
C SER A 17 8.50 4.10 -5.39
N TYR A 18 8.15 2.80 -5.46
CA TYR A 18 8.12 1.90 -4.31
C TYR A 18 9.47 1.21 -4.16
N PHE A 19 9.93 0.98 -2.93
CA PHE A 19 11.16 0.25 -2.67
C PHE A 19 10.85 -1.19 -2.31
N LEU A 20 11.35 -2.11 -3.12
CA LEU A 20 11.24 -3.54 -2.84
C LEU A 20 12.58 -4.08 -2.35
N LEU A 21 12.55 -4.76 -1.21
CA LEU A 21 13.70 -5.34 -0.53
C LEU A 21 13.68 -6.85 -0.72
N CYS A 22 14.61 -7.38 -1.52
CA CYS A 22 14.73 -8.82 -1.75
C CYS A 22 15.96 -9.39 -1.01
N TYR A 23 15.72 -10.30 -0.08
CA TYR A 23 16.71 -10.79 0.90
C TYR A 23 17.65 -11.89 0.37
N HIS A 24 17.62 -12.20 -0.93
CA HIS A 24 18.53 -13.19 -1.54
C HIS A 24 19.70 -12.59 -2.34
N GLY A 25 20.02 -11.32 -2.12
CA GLY A 25 21.23 -10.72 -2.68
C GLY A 25 21.30 -9.19 -2.64
N PHE A 26 20.75 -8.53 -1.60
CA PHE A 26 20.76 -7.06 -1.41
C PHE A 26 20.53 -6.25 -2.70
N LYS A 27 19.67 -6.75 -3.61
CA LYS A 27 19.31 -6.03 -4.83
C LYS A 27 18.05 -5.25 -4.56
N PHE A 28 18.19 -3.93 -4.55
CA PHE A 28 17.08 -3.00 -4.56
C PHE A 28 16.52 -2.93 -5.99
N LYS A 29 15.20 -3.09 -6.11
CA LYS A 29 14.49 -2.74 -7.35
C LYS A 29 13.32 -1.83 -7.01
N SER A 30 13.24 -0.72 -7.71
CA SER A 30 12.04 0.10 -7.78
C SER A 30 11.10 -0.51 -8.82
N PHE A 31 9.80 -0.55 -8.49
CA PHE A 31 8.76 -0.97 -9.42
C PHE A 31 7.65 0.07 -9.45
N GLU A 32 6.96 0.16 -10.57
CA GLU A 32 5.91 1.16 -10.81
C GLU A 32 4.51 0.54 -10.80
N SER A 33 4.38 -0.79 -10.81
CA SER A 33 3.07 -1.46 -10.87
C SER A 33 3.03 -2.82 -10.15
N VAL A 34 1.81 -3.23 -9.75
CA VAL A 34 1.54 -4.58 -9.21
C VAL A 34 1.82 -5.66 -10.24
N SER A 35 1.58 -5.40 -11.53
CA SER A 35 1.97 -6.33 -12.62
C SER A 35 3.47 -6.60 -12.63
N SER A 36 4.30 -5.60 -12.34
CA SER A 36 5.74 -5.76 -12.20
C SER A 36 6.11 -6.63 -10.98
N CYS A 37 5.27 -6.64 -9.92
CA CYS A 37 5.48 -7.49 -8.75
C CYS A 37 5.31 -8.98 -9.08
N SER A 38 4.51 -9.36 -10.08
CA SER A 38 4.40 -10.77 -10.50
C SER A 38 5.73 -11.35 -11.03
N MET A 39 6.60 -10.49 -11.58
CA MET A 39 7.93 -10.89 -12.03
C MET A 39 8.84 -11.29 -10.86
N LEU A 40 8.50 -10.91 -9.63
CA LEU A 40 9.28 -11.24 -8.44
C LEU A 40 9.36 -12.74 -8.17
N ILE A 41 8.27 -13.46 -8.43
CA ILE A 41 8.22 -14.92 -8.26
C ILE A 41 9.26 -15.61 -9.17
N LYS A 42 9.65 -14.97 -10.28
CA LYS A 42 10.65 -15.51 -11.22
C LYS A 42 12.10 -15.25 -10.80
N VAL A 43 12.34 -14.30 -9.89
CA VAL A 43 13.70 -13.85 -9.52
C VAL A 43 14.00 -14.03 -8.04
N ALA A 44 13.00 -14.34 -7.22
CA ALA A 44 13.15 -14.45 -5.78
C ALA A 44 12.06 -15.33 -5.15
N HIS A 45 12.42 -15.98 -4.04
CA HIS A 45 11.47 -16.78 -3.27
C HIS A 45 10.51 -15.83 -2.52
N PRO A 46 9.17 -15.99 -2.64
CA PRO A 46 8.20 -15.06 -2.05
C PRO A 46 8.38 -14.82 -0.54
N ASN A 47 8.79 -15.85 0.20
CA ASN A 47 9.10 -15.75 1.64
C ASN A 47 10.35 -14.90 1.98
N LYS A 48 11.05 -14.35 0.99
CA LYS A 48 12.27 -13.55 1.16
C LYS A 48 12.15 -12.16 0.52
N ILE A 49 10.93 -11.70 0.26
CA ILE A 49 10.66 -10.42 -0.40
C ILE A 49 9.85 -9.55 0.55
N ALA A 50 10.40 -8.41 0.94
CA ALA A 50 9.71 -7.37 1.67
C ALA A 50 9.34 -6.23 0.72
N VAL A 51 8.23 -5.56 1.02
CA VAL A 51 7.78 -4.36 0.30
C VAL A 51 7.83 -3.16 1.22
N GLY A 52 8.22 -2.00 0.73
CA GLY A 52 8.18 -0.79 1.52
C GLY A 52 8.03 0.49 0.72
N GLY A 53 7.68 1.55 1.42
CA GLY A 53 7.52 2.85 0.81
C GLY A 53 7.22 3.95 1.82
N HIS A 54 7.37 5.18 1.32
CA HIS A 54 7.10 6.41 2.05
C HIS A 54 5.89 7.13 1.42
N SER A 55 5.07 7.80 2.23
CA SER A 55 3.90 8.56 1.77
C SER A 55 2.92 7.67 0.99
N TYR A 56 2.68 7.95 -0.30
CA TYR A 56 1.89 7.07 -1.16
C TYR A 56 2.44 5.64 -1.22
N GLY A 57 3.77 5.47 -1.12
CA GLY A 57 4.40 4.16 -1.04
C GLY A 57 4.08 3.38 0.22
N ALA A 58 3.85 4.05 1.33
CA ALA A 58 3.40 3.42 2.57
C ALA A 58 1.94 2.94 2.46
N PHE A 59 1.10 3.77 1.83
CA PHE A 59 -0.27 3.41 1.48
C PHE A 59 -0.33 2.18 0.56
N MET A 60 0.51 2.15 -0.48
CA MET A 60 0.58 1.00 -1.39
C MET A 60 1.18 -0.25 -0.73
N THR A 61 2.15 -0.10 0.15
CA THR A 61 2.71 -1.20 0.95
C THR A 61 1.60 -1.92 1.73
N ALA A 62 0.74 -1.16 2.41
CA ALA A 62 -0.39 -1.74 3.15
C ALA A 62 -1.42 -2.41 2.22
N ASN A 63 -1.76 -1.79 1.09
CA ASN A 63 -2.65 -2.40 0.09
C ASN A 63 -2.08 -3.70 -0.51
N LEU A 64 -0.78 -3.74 -0.80
CA LEU A 64 -0.12 -4.94 -1.31
C LEU A 64 -0.14 -6.09 -0.29
N LEU A 65 0.06 -5.79 1.01
CA LEU A 65 -0.08 -6.81 2.05
C LEU A 65 -1.53 -7.28 2.23
N ALA A 66 -2.53 -6.42 1.99
CA ALA A 66 -3.94 -6.80 2.09
C ALA A 66 -4.41 -7.65 0.89
N HIS A 67 -3.97 -7.32 -0.32
CA HIS A 67 -4.52 -7.88 -1.57
C HIS A 67 -3.59 -8.86 -2.29
N ALA A 68 -2.29 -8.82 -2.02
CA ALA A 68 -1.30 -9.75 -2.58
C ALA A 68 -0.33 -10.31 -1.51
N PRO A 69 -0.82 -10.82 -0.36
CA PRO A 69 0.03 -11.26 0.76
C PRO A 69 0.96 -12.44 0.43
N HIS A 70 0.70 -13.16 -0.67
CA HIS A 70 1.52 -14.30 -1.09
C HIS A 70 2.82 -13.86 -1.79
N LEU A 71 2.94 -12.59 -2.19
CA LEU A 71 4.13 -12.05 -2.85
C LEU A 71 5.19 -11.56 -1.85
N PHE A 72 4.78 -11.25 -0.61
CA PHE A 72 5.62 -10.55 0.36
C PHE A 72 5.62 -11.23 1.73
N CYS A 73 6.79 -11.25 2.39
CA CYS A 73 6.92 -11.75 3.75
C CYS A 73 6.58 -10.68 4.80
N CYS A 74 6.86 -9.40 4.54
CA CYS A 74 6.58 -8.27 5.43
C CYS A 74 6.52 -6.92 4.69
N GLY A 75 6.11 -5.87 5.41
CA GLY A 75 6.02 -4.50 4.90
C GLY A 75 6.76 -3.47 5.77
N ILE A 76 7.26 -2.40 5.16
CA ILE A 76 7.78 -1.19 5.86
C ILE A 76 7.08 0.04 5.28
N ALA A 77 6.21 0.67 6.07
CA ALA A 77 5.36 1.77 5.63
C ALA A 77 5.63 3.03 6.45
N ARG A 78 6.13 4.09 5.78
CA ARG A 78 6.48 5.36 6.41
C ARG A 78 5.53 6.51 6.02
N SER A 79 4.98 7.25 6.98
CA SER A 79 4.12 8.43 6.77
C SER A 79 2.96 8.18 5.80
N GLY A 80 2.21 7.08 5.96
CA GLY A 80 1.14 6.70 5.04
C GLY A 80 -0.24 7.27 5.37
N ALA A 81 -1.08 7.45 4.34
CA ALA A 81 -2.50 7.80 4.46
C ALA A 81 -3.39 6.55 4.30
N TYR A 82 -3.65 5.83 5.40
CA TYR A 82 -4.29 4.51 5.34
C TYR A 82 -5.83 4.55 5.31
N ASN A 83 -6.43 5.62 5.85
CA ASN A 83 -7.86 5.85 5.81
C ASN A 83 -8.17 7.11 5.00
N ARG A 84 -8.68 6.93 3.77
CA ARG A 84 -9.01 8.04 2.86
C ARG A 84 -10.24 8.82 3.28
N THR A 85 -11.08 8.30 4.19
CA THR A 85 -12.22 9.07 4.71
C THR A 85 -11.77 10.27 5.56
N LEU A 86 -10.52 10.26 6.05
CA LEU A 86 -9.90 11.39 6.74
C LEU A 86 -9.36 12.46 5.78
N THR A 87 -9.37 12.20 4.47
CA THR A 87 -8.93 13.14 3.41
C THR A 87 -10.02 13.27 2.33
N PRO A 88 -11.20 13.84 2.64
CA PRO A 88 -12.41 13.64 1.82
C PRO A 88 -12.52 14.53 0.57
N PHE A 89 -11.55 15.41 0.31
CA PHE A 89 -11.60 16.43 -0.75
C PHE A 89 -10.69 16.11 -1.93
N GLY A 90 -10.60 14.83 -2.29
CA GLY A 90 -9.70 14.33 -3.33
C GLY A 90 -8.36 13.85 -2.76
N PHE A 91 -7.68 13.01 -3.54
CA PHE A 91 -6.31 12.58 -3.25
C PHE A 91 -5.62 12.10 -4.53
N GLN A 92 -4.35 12.49 -4.71
CA GLN A 92 -3.54 12.03 -5.84
C GLN A 92 -4.19 12.37 -7.19
N ASN A 93 -4.75 11.38 -7.90
CA ASN A 93 -5.48 11.51 -9.18
C ASN A 93 -7.00 11.43 -9.03
N GLU A 94 -7.51 11.29 -7.80
CA GLU A 94 -8.94 11.32 -7.53
C GLU A 94 -9.36 12.76 -7.20
N ASP A 95 -9.94 13.45 -8.18
CA ASP A 95 -10.44 14.81 -8.03
C ASP A 95 -11.84 14.84 -7.39
N ARG A 96 -12.56 13.69 -7.38
CA ARG A 96 -13.89 13.59 -6.78
C ARG A 96 -13.78 13.52 -5.26
N THR A 97 -14.75 14.11 -4.60
CA THR A 97 -14.90 14.06 -3.14
C THR A 97 -15.34 12.67 -2.66
N LEU A 98 -15.23 12.43 -1.35
CA LEU A 98 -15.70 11.21 -0.70
C LEU A 98 -17.17 10.89 -1.04
N TRP A 99 -18.01 11.91 -1.21
CA TRP A 99 -19.45 11.73 -1.48
C TRP A 99 -19.75 11.43 -2.94
N GLU A 100 -18.89 11.87 -3.85
CA GLU A 100 -19.01 11.60 -5.29
C GLU A 100 -18.43 10.24 -5.66
N ALA A 101 -17.41 9.78 -4.94
CA ALA A 101 -16.66 8.56 -5.23
C ALA A 101 -16.51 7.64 -4.02
N THR A 102 -17.56 7.49 -3.20
CA THR A 102 -17.51 6.74 -1.92
C THR A 102 -16.88 5.34 -2.05
N ASN A 103 -17.26 4.59 -3.09
CA ASN A 103 -16.70 3.26 -3.34
C ASN A 103 -15.17 3.30 -3.52
N THR A 104 -14.66 4.27 -4.30
CA THR A 104 -13.22 4.42 -4.52
C THR A 104 -12.48 4.68 -3.20
N TYR A 105 -13.01 5.58 -2.35
CA TYR A 105 -12.39 5.88 -1.05
C TYR A 105 -12.38 4.67 -0.12
N VAL A 106 -13.47 3.90 -0.09
CA VAL A 106 -13.58 2.70 0.74
C VAL A 106 -12.65 1.59 0.24
N GLU A 107 -12.69 1.29 -1.05
CA GLU A 107 -11.90 0.21 -1.66
C GLU A 107 -10.41 0.49 -1.62
N MET A 108 -10.00 1.75 -1.83
CA MET A 108 -8.60 2.12 -1.84
C MET A 108 -7.98 2.21 -0.45
N SER A 109 -8.77 2.39 0.62
CA SER A 109 -8.26 2.56 1.98
C SER A 109 -7.78 1.24 2.59
N PRO A 110 -6.46 1.03 2.83
CA PRO A 110 -5.98 -0.16 3.54
C PRO A 110 -6.65 -0.36 4.89
N PHE A 111 -7.07 0.74 5.54
CA PHE A 111 -7.81 0.71 6.79
C PHE A 111 -9.08 -0.15 6.71
N MET A 112 -9.81 -0.11 5.59
CA MET A 112 -11.03 -0.90 5.38
C MET A 112 -10.76 -2.39 5.13
N SER A 113 -9.50 -2.75 4.84
CA SER A 113 -9.04 -4.12 4.66
C SER A 113 -8.01 -4.55 5.72
N ALA A 114 -7.91 -3.83 6.84
CA ALA A 114 -6.90 -4.08 7.87
C ALA A 114 -6.98 -5.52 8.42
N ASN A 115 -8.20 -6.05 8.57
CA ASN A 115 -8.46 -7.43 9.01
C ASN A 115 -7.87 -8.51 8.08
N LYS A 116 -7.56 -8.18 6.81
CA LYS A 116 -6.94 -9.08 5.83
C LYS A 116 -5.42 -9.07 5.90
N ILE A 117 -4.81 -8.06 6.52
CA ILE A 117 -3.36 -7.94 6.64
C ILE A 117 -2.88 -8.85 7.77
N LYS A 118 -2.31 -10.00 7.40
CA LYS A 118 -1.75 -10.99 8.35
C LYS A 118 -0.23 -11.03 8.38
N LYS A 119 0.42 -10.29 7.48
CA LYS A 119 1.88 -10.20 7.40
C LYS A 119 2.40 -9.12 8.34
N PRO A 120 3.60 -9.28 8.93
CA PRO A 120 4.23 -8.23 9.72
C PRO A 120 4.37 -6.94 8.91
N ILE A 121 4.02 -5.80 9.51
CA ILE A 121 4.19 -4.48 8.93
C ILE A 121 4.81 -3.55 9.97
N LEU A 122 5.88 -2.85 9.60
CA LEU A 122 6.48 -1.79 10.39
C LEU A 122 5.88 -0.45 9.95
N LEU A 123 5.25 0.27 10.88
CA LEU A 123 4.73 1.62 10.67
C LEU A 123 5.73 2.64 11.24
N ILE A 124 6.11 3.64 10.46
CA ILE A 124 7.01 4.73 10.87
C ILE A 124 6.32 6.06 10.55
N HIS A 125 6.11 6.93 11.53
CA HIS A 125 5.49 8.22 11.30
C HIS A 125 6.15 9.28 12.17
N GLY A 126 6.51 10.43 11.59
CA GLY A 126 7.05 11.57 12.35
C GLY A 126 5.93 12.36 13.02
N GLU A 127 6.07 12.67 14.31
CA GLU A 127 5.05 13.44 15.04
C GLU A 127 4.82 14.85 14.46
N GLU A 128 5.88 15.45 13.91
CA GLU A 128 5.87 16.77 13.27
C GLU A 128 5.64 16.71 11.74
N ASP A 129 4.98 15.65 11.23
CA ASP A 129 4.62 15.58 9.82
C ASP A 129 3.53 16.62 9.49
N ASN A 130 3.95 17.71 8.85
CA ASN A 130 3.08 18.84 8.50
C ASN A 130 2.18 18.59 7.28
N ASN A 131 2.20 17.38 6.71
CA ASN A 131 1.33 17.05 5.58
C ASN A 131 -0.09 16.72 6.07
N SER A 132 -1.05 17.58 5.73
CA SER A 132 -2.46 17.42 6.07
C SER A 132 -3.08 16.11 5.55
N GLY A 133 -2.52 15.52 4.49
CA GLY A 133 -2.97 14.24 3.94
C GLY A 133 -2.47 13.01 4.69
N THR A 134 -1.42 13.14 5.50
CA THR A 134 -0.77 12.04 6.23
C THR A 134 -0.60 12.42 7.69
N LEU A 135 -1.64 12.90 8.36
CA LEU A 135 -1.58 13.15 9.80
C LEU A 135 -1.20 11.85 10.55
N THR A 136 -0.45 11.99 11.64
CA THR A 136 0.01 10.89 12.51
C THR A 136 -1.10 9.94 12.93
N MET A 137 -2.31 10.49 13.18
CA MET A 137 -3.53 9.74 13.46
C MET A 137 -3.83 8.62 12.44
N GLN A 138 -3.40 8.76 11.19
CA GLN A 138 -3.49 7.71 10.18
C GLN A 138 -2.78 6.44 10.63
N SER A 139 -1.54 6.57 11.12
CA SER A 139 -0.74 5.44 11.58
C SER A 139 -1.26 4.88 12.90
N ASP A 140 -1.67 5.74 13.85
CA ASP A 140 -2.19 5.30 15.15
C ASP A 140 -3.47 4.48 15.00
N ARG A 141 -4.43 4.98 14.20
CA ARG A 141 -5.68 4.28 13.94
C ARG A 141 -5.41 2.98 13.18
N PHE A 142 -4.54 3.02 12.17
CA PHE A 142 -4.22 1.84 11.39
C PHE A 142 -3.51 0.76 12.23
N PHE A 143 -2.55 1.14 13.09
CA PHE A 143 -1.92 0.21 14.04
C PHE A 143 -2.96 -0.48 14.93
N ASN A 144 -3.92 0.27 15.46
CA ASN A 144 -4.99 -0.30 16.28
C ASN A 144 -5.93 -1.21 15.48
N ALA A 145 -6.18 -0.92 14.20
CA ALA A 145 -7.00 -1.76 13.32
C ALA A 145 -6.29 -3.06 12.87
N LEU A 146 -4.96 -3.12 12.96
CA LEU A 146 -4.14 -4.29 12.63
C LEU A 146 -4.02 -5.30 13.79
N LYS A 147 -4.44 -4.93 15.00
CA LYS A 147 -4.41 -5.81 16.19
C LYS A 147 -5.38 -6.98 16.08
#